data_AF-A0A7Y7VR62-F1
#
_entry.id   AF-A0A7Y7VR62-F1
#
_cell.length_a   1.000
_cell.length_b   1.000
_cell.length_c   1.000
_cell.angle_alpha   90.00
_cell.angle_beta   90.00
_cell.angle_gamma   90.00
#
_symmetry.space_group_name_H-M   'P 1'
#
loop_
_entity.id
_entity.type
_entity.pdbx_description
1 polymer ?
#
loop_
_entity_poly.entity_id
_entity_poly.type
_entity_poly.pdbx_seq_one_letter_code
_entity_poly.pdbx_strand_id
1 'polypeptide(L)'
;MQQNITESDLQSYLESTGDQFTSEKEVIGIIVKSLIAEKGRVTNKAIILRLIEELESTTDIEQLDVLRNCLEIVVGQTADDEG
;
A
#
# COMPACT_ATOMS: atom_id res chain seq x y z
N MET A 1 15.14 -4.20 -7.21
CA MET A 1 14.65 -3.30 -8.28
C MET A 1 13.95 -2.11 -7.61
N GLN A 2 14.08 -0.88 -8.11
CA GLN A 2 13.38 0.30 -7.56
C GLN A 2 12.15 0.56 -8.45
N GLN A 3 11.09 -0.20 -8.22
CA GLN A 3 9.80 -0.05 -8.90
C GLN A 3 9.14 1.25 -8.40
N ASN A 4 9.10 2.24 -9.29
CA ASN A 4 8.44 3.52 -9.06
C ASN A 4 6.97 3.35 -9.44
N ILE A 5 6.13 3.03 -8.46
CA ILE A 5 4.68 2.95 -8.67
C ILE A 5 4.13 4.37 -8.72
N THR A 6 3.32 4.65 -9.72
CA THR A 6 2.51 5.87 -9.73
C THR A 6 1.22 5.64 -8.95
N GLU A 7 0.60 6.71 -8.46
CA GLU A 7 -0.73 6.62 -7.84
C GLU A 7 -1.74 5.93 -8.78
N SER A 8 -1.57 6.11 -10.10
CA SER A 8 -2.37 5.48 -11.14
C SER A 8 -2.17 3.97 -11.26
N ASP A 9 -0.93 3.47 -11.21
CA ASP A 9 -0.64 2.02 -11.21
C ASP A 9 -1.29 1.32 -10.02
N LEU A 10 -1.24 1.97 -8.86
CA LEU A 10 -1.83 1.44 -7.64
C LEU A 10 -3.36 1.45 -7.70
N GLN A 11 -3.95 2.55 -8.20
CA GLN A 11 -5.40 2.59 -8.44
C GLN A 11 -5.84 1.52 -9.42
N SER A 12 -5.15 1.32 -10.55
CA SER A 12 -5.50 0.28 -11.52
C SER A 12 -5.38 -1.13 -10.95
N TYR A 13 -4.35 -1.41 -10.14
CA TYR A 13 -4.21 -2.70 -9.47
C TYR A 13 -5.37 -2.95 -8.50
N LEU A 14 -5.70 -1.94 -7.69
CA LEU A 14 -6.80 -1.98 -6.73
C LEU A 14 -8.18 -2.08 -7.41
N GLU A 15 -8.38 -1.44 -8.56
CA GLU A 15 -9.57 -1.61 -9.40
C GLU A 15 -9.65 -3.03 -9.96
N SER A 16 -8.52 -3.62 -10.36
CA SER A 16 -8.45 -5.02 -10.81
C SER A 16 -8.77 -6.02 -9.70
N THR A 17 -8.56 -5.67 -8.42
CA THR A 17 -8.85 -6.55 -7.28
C THR A 17 -10.32 -6.49 -6.82
N GLY A 18 -11.16 -5.62 -7.40
CA GLY A 18 -12.61 -5.52 -7.12
C GLY A 18 -12.98 -4.75 -5.84
N ASP A 19 -14.27 -4.66 -5.53
CA ASP A 19 -14.86 -3.89 -4.41
C ASP A 19 -14.52 -4.46 -3.01
N GLN A 20 -13.96 -5.67 -2.96
CA GLN A 20 -13.71 -6.42 -1.73
C GLN A 20 -12.61 -5.81 -0.83
N PHE A 21 -11.84 -4.83 -1.33
CA PHE A 21 -10.71 -4.20 -0.63
C PHE A 21 -10.93 -2.71 -0.38
N THR A 22 -12.17 -2.28 -0.15
CA THR A 22 -12.49 -0.84 -0.03
C THR A 22 -11.73 -0.17 1.12
N SER A 23 -11.61 -0.81 2.28
CA SER A 23 -10.86 -0.29 3.42
C SER A 23 -9.37 -0.21 3.15
N GLU A 24 -8.81 -1.24 2.52
CA GLU A 24 -7.39 -1.31 2.17
C GLU A 24 -7.02 -0.26 1.12
N LYS A 25 -7.92 0.00 0.17
CA LYS A 25 -7.78 1.06 -0.84
C LYS A 25 -7.66 2.44 -0.19
N GLU A 26 -8.52 2.73 0.79
CA GLU A 26 -8.47 4.00 1.51
C GLU A 26 -7.15 4.16 2.26
N VAL A 27 -6.73 3.14 3.00
CA VAL A 27 -5.48 3.15 3.77
C VAL A 27 -4.27 3.33 2.86
N ILE A 28 -4.16 2.55 1.78
CA ILE A 28 -3.06 2.68 0.82
C ILE A 28 -3.11 4.06 0.15
N GLY A 29 -4.28 4.56 -0.22
CA GLY A 29 -4.45 5.88 -0.79
C GLY A 29 -3.97 7.01 0.12
N ILE A 30 -4.25 6.92 1.43
CA ILE A 30 -3.76 7.87 2.44
C ILE A 30 -2.23 7.82 2.55
N ILE A 31 -1.66 6.63 2.60
CA ILE A 31 -0.20 6.42 2.70
C ILE A 31 0.51 6.96 1.46
N VAL A 32 -0.01 6.66 0.26
CA VAL A 32 0.52 7.16 -1.02
C VAL A 32 0.52 8.68 -1.04
N LYS A 33 -0.62 9.32 -0.73
CA LYS A 33 -0.73 10.78 -0.68
C LYS A 33 0.26 11.40 0.31
N SER A 34 0.42 10.78 1.48
CA SER A 34 1.38 11.22 2.50
C SER A 34 2.82 11.13 1.99
N LEU A 35 3.19 10.00 1.39
CA LEU A 35 4.52 9.80 0.80
C LEU A 35 4.82 10.75 -0.37
N ILE A 36 3.83 11.07 -1.21
CA ILE A 36 3.96 12.08 -2.26
C ILE A 36 4.20 13.45 -1.62
N ALA A 37 3.44 13.83 -0.60
CA ALA A 37 3.59 15.11 0.08
C ALA A 37 4.96 15.25 0.77
N GLU A 38 5.50 14.16 1.31
CA GLU A 38 6.79 14.15 2.02
C GLU A 38 8.02 14.07 1.09
N LYS A 39 7.96 13.20 0.06
CA LYS A 39 9.16 12.84 -0.74
C LYS A 39 9.02 13.12 -2.24
N GLY A 40 7.86 13.61 -2.69
CA GLY A 40 7.57 13.88 -4.11
C GLY A 40 7.50 12.65 -5.00
N ARG A 41 7.75 11.45 -4.47
CA ARG A 41 7.68 10.17 -5.19
C ARG A 41 7.34 9.02 -4.25
N VAL A 42 6.69 8.02 -4.81
CA VAL A 42 6.27 6.81 -4.12
C VAL A 42 6.95 5.60 -4.77
N THR A 43 7.28 4.61 -3.95
CA THR A 43 7.85 3.33 -4.40
C THR A 43 7.24 2.21 -3.55
N ASN A 44 7.19 0.99 -4.08
CA ASN A 44 6.76 -0.21 -3.33
C ASN A 44 7.43 -0.28 -1.95
N LYS A 45 8.75 -0.09 -1.93
CA LYS A 45 9.53 -0.07 -0.68
C LYS A 45 9.07 1.01 0.30
N ALA A 46 8.74 2.21 -0.17
CA ALA A 46 8.30 3.29 0.70
C ALA A 46 6.92 3.01 1.32
N ILE A 47 6.00 2.43 0.54
CA ILE A 47 4.67 2.03 1.03
C ILE A 47 4.79 0.90 2.04
N ILE A 48 5.56 -0.14 1.73
CA ILE A 48 5.83 -1.29 2.62
C ILE A 48 6.39 -0.81 3.96
N LEU A 49 7.42 0.05 3.94
CA LEU A 49 7.99 0.60 5.15
C LEU A 49 6.97 1.40 5.96
N ARG A 50 6.15 2.22 5.29
CA ARG A 50 5.13 3.02 5.96
C ARG A 50 4.03 2.17 6.60
N LEU A 51 3.59 1.11 5.91
CA LEU A 51 2.63 0.14 6.45
C LEU A 51 3.18 -0.58 7.68
N ILE A 52 4.47 -0.94 7.68
CA ILE A 52 5.12 -1.55 8.84
C ILE A 52 5.17 -0.58 10.02
N GLU A 53 5.55 0.68 9.80
CA GLU A 53 5.55 1.71 10.86
C GLU A 53 4.16 1.91 11.49
N GLU A 54 3.10 1.94 10.67
CA GLU A 54 1.72 2.05 11.13
C GLU A 54 1.28 0.77 11.88
N LEU A 55 1.66 -0.42 11.41
CA LEU A 55 1.41 -1.68 12.11
C LEU A 55 2.06 -1.72 13.50
N GLU A 56 3.28 -1.20 13.63
CA GLU A 56 3.98 -1.15 14.92
C GLU A 56 3.38 -0.12 15.88
N SER A 57 2.73 0.92 15.35
CA SER A 57 2.13 2.02 16.12
C SER A 57 0.64 1.83 16.43
N THR A 58 -0.02 0.88 15.77
CA THR A 58 -1.46 0.64 15.89
C THR A 58 -1.74 -0.46 16.91
N THR A 59 -2.63 -0.18 17.87
CA THR A 59 -3.09 -1.17 18.86
C THR A 59 -4.50 -1.70 18.58
N ASP A 60 -5.21 -1.08 17.65
CA ASP A 60 -6.55 -1.47 17.24
C ASP A 60 -6.49 -2.72 16.35
N ILE A 61 -7.18 -3.78 16.76
CA ILE A 61 -7.08 -5.10 16.12
C ILE A 61 -7.74 -5.09 14.73
N GLU A 62 -8.81 -4.33 14.55
CA GLU A 62 -9.51 -4.22 13.26
C GLU A 62 -8.65 -3.46 12.26
N GLN A 63 -8.03 -2.35 12.69
CA GLN A 63 -7.12 -1.58 11.85
C GLN A 63 -5.81 -2.34 11.54
N LEU A 64 -5.30 -3.12 12.50
CA LEU A 64 -4.17 -4.01 12.27
C LEU A 64 -4.46 -5.06 11.20
N ASP A 65 -5.68 -5.58 11.12
CA ASP A 65 -6.08 -6.55 10.09
C ASP A 65 -6.04 -5.91 8.70
N VAL A 66 -6.66 -4.73 8.56
CA VAL A 66 -6.63 -3.95 7.30
C VAL A 66 -5.20 -3.62 6.90
N LEU A 67 -4.36 -3.16 7.83
CA LEU A 67 -2.96 -2.84 7.54
C LEU A 67 -2.16 -4.08 7.10
N ARG A 68 -2.43 -5.26 7.66
CA ARG A 68 -1.81 -6.53 7.21
C ARG A 68 -2.27 -6.90 5.81
N ASN A 69 -3.56 -6.76 5.51
CA ASN A 69 -4.10 -7.01 4.16
C ASN A 69 -3.48 -6.04 3.14
N CYS A 70 -3.37 -4.75 3.48
CA CYS A 70 -2.68 -3.76 2.65
C CYS A 70 -1.23 -4.17 2.36
N LEU A 71 -0.51 -4.65 3.38
CA LEU A 71 0.88 -5.07 3.23
C LEU A 71 0.99 -6.29 2.32
N GLU A 72 0.11 -7.27 2.49
CA GLU A 72 0.06 -8.46 1.64
C GLU A 72 -0.20 -8.11 0.17
N ILE A 73 -1.14 -7.19 -0.11
CA ILE A 73 -1.46 -6.70 -1.46
C ILE A 73 -0.23 -6.06 -2.11
N VAL A 74 0.43 -5.13 -1.42
CA VAL A 74 1.58 -4.37 -1.97
C VAL A 74 2.80 -5.28 -2.15
N VAL A 75 3.02 -6.23 -1.24
CA VAL A 75 4.10 -7.22 -1.36
C VAL A 75 3.81 -8.22 -2.48
N GLY A 76 2.57 -8.69 -2.59
CA GLY A 76 2.12 -9.59 -3.66
C GLY A 76 2.35 -8.96 -5.04
N GLN A 77 1.96 -7.70 -5.21
CA GLN A 77 2.24 -6.94 -6.43
C GLN A 77 3.75 -6.77 -6.69
N THR A 78 4.56 -6.56 -5.65
CA THR A 78 6.01 -6.44 -5.79
C THR A 78 6.68 -7.75 -6.24
N ALA A 79 6.14 -8.90 -5.82
CA ALA A 79 6.66 -10.22 -6.16
C ALA A 79 6.20 -10.70 -7.55
N ASP A 80 4.99 -10.34 -7.98
CA ASP A 80 4.45 -10.70 -9.30
C ASP A 80 5.18 -9.98 -10.45
N ASP A 81 5.76 -8.80 -10.19
CA ASP A 81 6.57 -8.02 -11.15
C ASP A 81 7.98 -8.63 -11.43
N GLU A 82 8.36 -9.71 -10.74
CA GLU A 82 9.61 -10.47 -11.00
C GLU A 82 9.39 -11.71 -11.91
N GLY A 83 8.20 -11.87 -12.51
CA GLY A 83 7.81 -12.97 -13.41
C GLY A 83 8.13 -12.77 -14.90
#